data_AF-A0A972N1Q4-F1
#
_entry.id   AF-A0A972N1Q4-F1
#
_cell.length_a   1.000
_cell.length_b   1.000
_cell.length_c   1.000
_cell.angle_alpha   90.00
_cell.angle_beta   90.00
_cell.angle_gamma   90.00
#
_symmetry.space_group_name_H-M   'P 1'
#
loop_
_entity.id
_entity.type
_entity.pdbx_description
1 polymer ?
#
loop_
_entity_poly.entity_id
_entity_poly.type
_entity_poly.pdbx_seq_one_letter_code
_entity_poly.pdbx_strand_id
1 'polypeptide(L)'
;MKKYISMAFCIFIIGMVNSYAADLSNAQIYGKYCKKCHGINGEGNPAKKGPALNDKSINELFDEMMNLQEKGFESTKHEAMQHNLKVLEQKKGIKIDPDSMAKYIYYSFNPEAKKSNKSK
;
A
#
# COMPACT_ATOMS: atom_id res chain seq x y z
N MET A 1 -56.11 -5.94 43.93
CA MET A 1 -55.63 -4.76 43.18
C MET A 1 -54.19 -5.02 42.74
N LYS A 2 -53.98 -5.51 41.52
CA LYS A 2 -52.63 -5.81 40.98
C LYS A 2 -52.08 -4.54 40.33
N LYS A 3 -51.05 -3.94 40.94
CA LYS A 3 -50.30 -2.81 40.39
C LYS A 3 -49.31 -3.37 39.36
N TYR A 4 -49.57 -3.11 38.08
CA TYR A 4 -48.62 -3.41 37.00
C TYR A 4 -47.56 -2.30 37.00
N ILE A 5 -46.35 -2.67 37.41
CA ILE A 5 -45.16 -1.82 37.27
C ILE A 5 -44.78 -1.90 35.78
N SER A 6 -45.09 -0.85 35.03
CA SER A 6 -44.55 -0.65 33.68
C SER A 6 -43.05 -0.42 33.78
N MET A 7 -42.29 -1.50 33.66
CA MET A 7 -40.84 -1.46 33.48
C MET A 7 -40.56 -1.00 32.06
N ALA A 8 -40.40 0.32 31.88
CA ALA A 8 -39.99 0.91 30.62
C ALA A 8 -38.58 0.40 30.29
N PHE A 9 -38.52 -0.58 29.39
CA PHE A 9 -37.29 -1.10 28.82
C PHE A 9 -36.71 0.00 27.92
N CYS A 10 -35.85 0.85 28.48
CA CYS A 10 -35.04 1.79 27.70
C CYS A 10 -34.10 0.96 26.83
N ILE A 11 -34.53 0.69 25.59
CA ILE A 11 -33.71 0.08 24.55
C ILE A 11 -32.54 1.03 24.30
N PHE A 12 -31.41 0.74 24.94
CA PHE A 12 -30.14 1.39 24.68
C PHE A 12 -29.67 0.88 23.32
N ILE A 13 -30.12 1.52 22.24
CA ILE A 13 -29.57 1.30 20.90
C ILE A 13 -28.14 1.84 20.94
N ILE A 14 -27.19 0.98 21.29
CA ILE A 14 -25.77 1.23 21.06
C ILE A 14 -25.61 1.27 19.55
N GLY A 15 -25.63 2.47 18.98
CA GLY A 15 -25.35 2.69 17.57
C GLY A 15 -23.93 2.20 17.28
N MET A 16 -23.82 1.03 16.64
CA MET A 16 -22.57 0.55 16.09
C MET A 16 -22.16 1.48 14.95
N VAL A 17 -21.37 2.50 15.27
CA VAL A 17 -20.65 3.29 14.28
C VAL A 17 -19.50 2.44 13.76
N ASN A 18 -19.73 1.75 12.64
CA ASN A 18 -18.65 1.13 11.88
C ASN A 18 -17.76 2.25 11.33
N SER A 19 -16.64 2.49 11.99
CA SER A 19 -15.59 3.35 11.44
C SER A 19 -14.88 2.58 10.34
N TYR A 20 -15.35 2.73 9.09
CA TYR A 20 -14.57 2.31 7.93
C TYR A 20 -13.36 3.24 7.84
N ALA A 21 -12.17 2.75 8.25
CA ALA A 21 -10.94 3.47 7.98
C ALA A 21 -10.81 3.59 6.46
N ALA A 22 -10.68 4.83 5.95
CA ALA A 22 -10.47 5.04 4.52
C ALA A 22 -9.12 4.44 4.11
N ASP A 23 -9.15 3.53 3.11
CA ASP A 23 -7.93 2.97 2.55
C ASP A 23 -7.09 4.08 1.87
N LEU A 24 -5.77 4.03 2.07
CA LEU A 24 -4.86 4.99 1.45
C LEU A 24 -4.71 4.68 -0.04
N SER A 25 -4.74 5.72 -0.88
CA SER A 25 -4.38 5.58 -2.30
C SER A 25 -2.90 5.24 -2.48
N ASN A 26 -2.55 4.62 -3.62
CA ASN A 26 -1.16 4.33 -3.96
C ASN A 26 -0.27 5.58 -3.97
N ALA A 27 -0.80 6.72 -4.37
CA ALA A 27 -0.11 8.01 -4.31
C ALA A 27 0.23 8.42 -2.86
N GLN A 28 -0.73 8.28 -1.94
CA GLN A 28 -0.50 8.57 -0.52
C GLN A 28 0.48 7.59 0.11
N ILE A 29 0.37 6.29 -0.20
CA ILE A 29 1.29 5.27 0.29
C ILE A 29 2.71 5.56 -0.19
N TYR A 30 2.90 5.76 -1.50
CA TYR A 30 4.20 6.04 -2.08
C TYR A 30 4.81 7.32 -1.51
N GLY A 31 4.02 8.40 -1.49
CA GLY A 31 4.46 9.71 -1.02
C GLY A 31 4.85 9.73 0.46
N LYS A 32 4.23 8.88 1.29
CA LYS A 32 4.48 8.83 2.73
C LYS A 32 5.56 7.82 3.13
N TYR A 33 5.63 6.68 2.45
CA TYR A 33 6.44 5.54 2.92
C TYR A 33 7.54 5.11 1.95
N CYS A 34 7.38 5.34 0.64
CA CYS A 34 8.30 4.79 -0.36
C CYS A 34 9.31 5.83 -0.85
N LYS A 35 8.88 7.08 -1.07
CA LYS A 35 9.69 8.13 -1.73
C LYS A 35 11.02 8.43 -1.02
N LYS A 36 11.08 8.22 0.30
CA LYS A 36 12.29 8.51 1.09
C LYS A 36 13.49 7.68 0.61
N CYS A 37 13.23 6.44 0.18
CA CYS A 37 14.23 5.53 -0.33
C CYS A 37 14.21 5.44 -1.86
N HIS A 38 13.03 5.50 -2.49
CA HIS A 38 12.92 5.32 -3.95
C HIS A 38 12.93 6.62 -4.75
N GLY A 39 13.05 7.79 -4.11
CA GLY A 39 13.01 9.08 -4.79
C GLY A 39 11.58 9.61 -4.95
N ILE A 40 11.44 10.89 -5.31
CA ILE A 40 10.11 11.49 -5.50
C ILE A 40 9.46 11.04 -6.81
N ASN A 41 10.28 10.71 -7.80
CA ASN A 41 9.91 10.24 -9.14
C ASN A 41 10.42 8.82 -9.40
N GLY A 42 10.63 8.00 -8.37
CA GLY A 42 11.15 6.64 -8.54
C GLY A 42 12.61 6.55 -9.01
N GLU A 43 13.39 7.63 -8.95
CA GLU A 43 14.78 7.70 -9.42
C GLU A 43 15.79 6.94 -8.55
N GLY A 44 15.35 6.41 -7.41
CA GLY A 44 16.20 5.76 -6.43
C GLY A 44 16.95 6.74 -5.54
N ASN A 45 17.52 6.22 -4.46
CA ASN A 45 18.35 6.98 -3.54
C ASN A 45 19.53 6.10 -3.06
N PRO A 46 20.72 6.25 -3.65
CA PRO A 46 21.90 5.48 -3.27
C PRO A 46 22.27 5.62 -1.79
N ALA A 47 22.10 6.82 -1.21
CA ALA A 47 22.39 7.06 0.21
C ALA A 47 21.42 6.33 1.15
N LYS A 48 20.25 5.91 0.66
CA LYS A 48 19.27 5.08 1.39
C LYS A 48 19.21 3.65 0.90
N LYS A 49 20.10 3.26 -0.01
CA LYS A 49 20.12 1.94 -0.68
C LYS A 49 18.77 1.59 -1.33
N GLY A 50 18.00 2.59 -1.75
CA GLY A 50 16.76 2.38 -2.47
C GLY A 50 17.02 2.37 -3.97
N PRO A 51 16.74 1.26 -4.68
CA PRO A 51 16.93 1.19 -6.13
C PRO A 51 15.94 2.12 -6.86
N ALA A 52 16.29 2.45 -8.10
CA ALA A 52 15.36 3.07 -9.02
C ALA A 52 14.19 2.11 -9.32
N LEU A 53 13.02 2.70 -9.49
CA LEU A 53 11.77 2.03 -9.88
C LEU A 53 11.23 2.57 -11.20
N ASN A 54 11.68 3.74 -11.63
CA ASN A 54 11.20 4.43 -12.82
C ASN A 54 11.84 3.95 -14.13
N ASP A 55 12.79 3.02 -14.05
CA ASP A 55 13.42 2.33 -15.18
C ASP A 55 12.85 0.93 -15.41
N LYS A 56 11.94 0.47 -14.54
CA LYS A 56 11.34 -0.87 -14.58
C LYS A 56 10.03 -0.90 -15.35
N SER A 57 9.78 -1.98 -16.09
CA SER A 57 8.48 -2.27 -16.68
C SER A 57 7.42 -2.60 -15.61
N ILE A 58 6.14 -2.56 -15.99
CA ILE A 58 5.04 -2.96 -15.08
C ILE A 58 5.25 -4.39 -14.56
N ASN A 59 5.66 -5.31 -15.43
CA ASN A 59 5.82 -6.73 -15.08
C ASN A 59 6.98 -6.91 -14.10
N GLU A 60 8.13 -6.26 -14.33
CA GLU A 60 9.26 -6.31 -13.38
C GLU A 60 8.87 -5.76 -12.01
N LEU A 61 8.13 -4.65 -11.97
CA LEU A 61 7.64 -4.08 -10.71
C LEU A 61 6.67 -5.04 -9.99
N PHE A 62 5.75 -5.65 -10.73
CA PHE A 62 4.82 -6.63 -10.19
C PHE A 62 5.53 -7.85 -9.62
N ASP A 63 6.44 -8.45 -10.40
CA ASP A 63 7.20 -9.63 -10.01
C ASP A 63 8.08 -9.35 -8.78
N GLU A 64 8.75 -8.20 -8.74
CA GLU A 64 9.52 -7.78 -7.56
C GLU A 64 8.62 -7.61 -6.33
N MET A 65 7.44 -7.00 -6.47
CA MET A 65 6.51 -6.83 -5.37
C MET A 65 5.95 -8.17 -4.85
N MET A 66 5.62 -9.10 -5.76
CA MET A 66 5.22 -10.46 -5.40
C MET A 66 6.33 -11.18 -4.64
N ASN A 67 7.56 -11.14 -5.14
CA ASN A 67 8.74 -11.72 -4.49
C ASN A 67 9.02 -11.10 -3.11
N LEU A 68 8.68 -9.82 -2.91
CA LEU A 68 8.82 -9.15 -1.61
C LEU A 68 7.72 -9.57 -0.60
N GLN A 69 6.56 -9.98 -1.06
CA GLN A 69 5.45 -10.42 -0.21
C GLN A 69 5.47 -11.92 0.05
N GLU A 70 6.00 -12.71 -0.89
CA GLU A 70 6.16 -14.15 -0.73
C GLU A 70 7.30 -14.50 0.22
N LYS A 71 7.10 -15.54 1.02
CA LYS A 71 8.10 -16.05 1.98
C LYS A 71 9.18 -16.92 1.32
N GLY A 72 9.26 -16.94 -0.02
CA GLY A 72 9.82 -18.06 -0.78
C GLY A 72 11.21 -17.90 -1.41
N PHE A 73 11.78 -16.69 -1.46
CA PHE A 73 13.11 -16.51 -2.07
C PHE A 73 13.99 -15.61 -1.20
N GLU A 74 14.79 -16.26 -0.35
CA GLU A 74 15.86 -15.63 0.44
C GLU A 74 16.94 -15.13 -0.52
N SER A 75 16.82 -13.86 -0.93
CA SER A 75 17.99 -13.10 -1.36
C SER A 75 18.24 -12.00 -0.33
N THR A 76 19.48 -11.91 0.13
CA THR A 76 19.95 -10.88 1.07
C THR A 76 19.73 -9.45 0.58
N LYS A 77 19.42 -9.27 -0.72
CA LYS A 77 19.15 -7.98 -1.35
C LYS A 77 17.76 -7.41 -1.03
N HIS A 78 16.82 -8.23 -0.53
CA HIS A 78 15.43 -7.83 -0.34
C HIS A 78 14.96 -7.74 1.12
N GLU A 79 15.74 -8.22 2.10
CA GLU A 79 15.32 -8.31 3.52
C GLU A 79 14.74 -7.01 4.10
N ALA A 80 15.44 -5.88 3.91
CA ALA A 80 15.01 -4.59 4.44
C ALA A 80 13.66 -4.14 3.84
N MET A 81 13.45 -4.44 2.56
CA MET A 81 12.24 -4.02 1.86
C MET A 81 11.06 -4.94 2.18
N GLN A 82 11.30 -6.26 2.27
CA GLN A 82 10.31 -7.22 2.78
C GLN A 82 9.86 -6.85 4.20
N HIS A 83 10.81 -6.49 5.07
CA HIS A 83 10.51 -6.01 6.41
C HIS A 83 9.62 -4.76 6.39
N ASN A 84 9.93 -3.78 5.54
CA ASN A 84 9.15 -2.55 5.45
C ASN A 84 7.69 -2.81 4.98
N LEU A 85 7.45 -3.71 4.02
CA LEU A 85 6.07 -4.08 3.64
C LEU A 85 5.33 -4.74 4.80
N LYS A 86 5.99 -5.67 5.49
CA LYS A 86 5.41 -6.32 6.68
C LYS A 86 5.07 -5.29 7.75
N VAL A 87 5.91 -4.27 7.96
CA VAL A 87 5.62 -3.18 8.90
C VAL A 87 4.41 -2.35 8.45
N LEU A 88 4.28 -2.03 7.16
CA LEU A 88 3.11 -1.30 6.65
C LEU A 88 1.82 -2.10 6.85
N GLU A 89 1.84 -3.39 6.53
CA GLU A 89 0.68 -4.25 6.72
C GLU A 89 0.37 -4.45 8.21
N GLN A 90 1.32 -4.95 8.99
CA GLN A 90 1.09 -5.41 10.36
C GLN A 90 0.96 -4.27 11.37
N LYS A 91 1.70 -3.17 11.19
CA LYS A 91 1.70 -2.05 12.16
C LYS A 91 0.86 -0.86 11.73
N LYS A 92 0.55 -0.72 10.43
CA LYS A 92 -0.23 0.39 9.91
C LYS A 92 -1.56 -0.03 9.28
N GLY A 93 -1.81 -1.34 9.13
CA GLY A 93 -3.01 -1.84 8.46
C GLY A 93 -3.03 -1.52 6.97
N ILE A 94 -1.89 -1.16 6.39
CA ILE A 94 -1.79 -0.76 4.98
C ILE A 94 -1.43 -2.01 4.17
N LYS A 95 -2.43 -2.56 3.49
CA LYS A 95 -2.23 -3.62 2.51
C LYS A 95 -1.88 -2.98 1.17
N ILE A 96 -0.79 -3.43 0.58
CA ILE A 96 -0.36 -3.00 -0.75
C ILE A 96 -0.66 -4.15 -1.70
N ASP A 97 -1.50 -3.89 -2.69
CA ASP A 97 -1.75 -4.79 -3.80
C ASP A 97 -0.63 -4.62 -4.87
N PRO A 98 0.12 -5.67 -5.22
CA PRO A 98 1.24 -5.59 -6.16
C PRO A 98 0.89 -5.02 -7.52
N ASP A 99 -0.23 -5.44 -8.10
CA ASP A 99 -0.63 -5.04 -9.45
C ASP A 99 -0.96 -3.54 -9.49
N SER A 100 -1.80 -3.06 -8.58
CA SER A 100 -2.19 -1.66 -8.53
C SER A 100 -1.02 -0.73 -8.23
N MET A 101 -0.10 -1.13 -7.35
CA MET A 101 1.08 -0.34 -7.01
C MET A 101 2.11 -0.35 -8.14
N ALA A 102 2.34 -1.49 -8.79
CA ALA A 102 3.21 -1.57 -9.96
C ALA A 102 2.71 -0.67 -11.09
N LYS A 103 1.40 -0.71 -11.39
CA LYS A 103 0.76 0.20 -12.35
C LYS A 103 0.92 1.66 -11.94
N TYR A 104 0.67 1.99 -10.67
CA TYR A 104 0.84 3.36 -10.18
C TYR A 104 2.28 3.85 -10.38
N ILE A 105 3.28 3.07 -9.99
CA ILE A 105 4.70 3.44 -10.13
C ILE A 105 5.03 3.64 -11.61
N TYR A 106 4.69 2.68 -12.47
CA TYR A 106 4.99 2.75 -13.90
C TYR A 106 4.35 3.96 -14.58
N TYR A 107 3.04 4.12 -14.46
CA TYR A 107 2.33 5.20 -15.15
C TYR A 107 2.65 6.59 -14.59
N SER A 108 3.04 6.68 -13.30
CA SER A 108 3.41 7.95 -12.69
C SER A 108 4.83 8.38 -13.02
N PHE A 109 5.77 7.43 -13.07
CA PHE A 109 7.19 7.74 -13.00
C PHE A 109 8.01 7.23 -14.19
N ASN A 110 7.59 6.16 -14.87
CA ASN A 110 8.36 5.59 -15.96
C ASN A 110 8.23 6.44 -17.25
N PRO A 111 9.35 6.92 -17.85
CA PRO A 111 9.31 7.69 -19.09
C PRO A 111 8.69 6.94 -20.29
N GLU A 112 8.84 5.61 -20.36
CA GLU A 112 8.30 4.77 -21.43
C GLU A 112 6.76 4.72 -21.39
N ALA A 113 6.16 4.83 -20.21
CA ALA A 113 4.70 4.92 -20.06
C ALA A 113 4.10 6.15 -20.77
N LYS A 114 4.88 7.24 -20.88
CA LYS A 114 4.47 8.46 -21.60
C LYS A 114 4.55 8.29 -23.11
N LYS A 115 5.37 7.36 -23.61
CA LYS A 115 5.49 7.07 -25.05
C LYS A 115 4.35 6.17 -25.54
N SER A 116 3.98 5.15 -24.76
CA SER A 116 2.89 4.24 -25.12
C SER A 116 1.52 4.94 -25.20
N ASN A 117 1.31 5.99 -24.40
CA ASN A 117 0.10 6.82 -24.44
C ASN A 117 0.08 7.86 -25.60
N LYS A 118 1.18 8.08 -26.32
CA LYS A 118 1.25 9.00 -27.47
C LYS A 118 1.08 8.32 -28.83
N SER A 119 1.06 6.99 -28.86
CA SER A 119 0.93 6.19 -30.09
C SER A 119 -0.51 5.69 -30.33
N LYS A 120 -1.49 6.25 -29.61
CA LYS A 120 -2.93 6.07 -29.80
C LYS A 120 -3.56 7.42 -30.09
#